data_AF-A0A931S3X3-F1
#
_entry.id   AF-A0A931S3X3-F1
#
_cell.length_a   1.000
_cell.length_b   1.000
_cell.length_c   1.000
_cell.angle_alpha   90.00
_cell.angle_beta   90.00
_cell.angle_gamma   90.00
#
_symmetry.space_group_name_H-M   'P 1'
#
loop_
_entity.id
_entity.type
_entity.pdbx_description
1 polymer ?
#
loop_
_entity_poly.entity_id
_entity_poly.type
_entity_poly.pdbx_seq_one_letter_code
_entity_poly.pdbx_strand_id
1 'polypeptide(L)'
;MNDTCCNGICEVTDKETGHAPASPVKERYDSSPICYCFHIFRQDIEQEIRKTGKTTIPDFLRAQIKSGNCRCEAVNPKKTCCLGDISKAVKEIKG
;
A
#
# COMPACT_ATOMS: atom_id res chain seq x y z
N MET A 1 17.64 18.66 -14.94
CA MET A 1 18.96 19.16 -14.51
C MET A 1 19.81 17.97 -14.13
N ASN A 2 20.99 17.88 -14.74
CA ASN A 2 22.10 17.01 -14.35
C ASN A 2 22.66 17.45 -12.99
N ASP A 3 23.13 16.48 -12.20
CA ASP A 3 24.40 16.49 -11.46
C ASP A 3 24.34 15.40 -10.38
N THR A 4 25.00 14.26 -10.62
CA THR A 4 26.39 13.97 -10.19
C THR A 4 26.40 13.49 -8.74
N CYS A 5 26.42 12.17 -8.57
CA CYS A 5 26.57 11.49 -7.28
C CYS A 5 28.05 11.45 -6.91
N CYS A 6 28.47 12.28 -5.96
CA CYS A 6 29.78 12.20 -5.32
C CYS A 6 29.71 11.30 -4.07
N ASN A 7 30.66 10.36 -3.98
CA ASN A 7 31.09 9.65 -2.77
C ASN A 7 30.26 8.51 -2.16
N GLY A 8 29.46 7.79 -2.95
CA GLY A 8 29.18 6.37 -2.65
C GLY A 8 28.36 6.03 -1.39
N ILE A 9 27.73 7.00 -0.75
CA ILE A 9 26.70 6.77 0.28
C ILE A 9 25.50 7.64 -0.08
N CYS A 10 24.51 7.02 -0.74
CA CYS A 10 23.22 7.64 -0.97
C CYS A 10 22.35 7.38 0.27
N GLU A 11 22.38 8.27 1.26
CA GLU A 11 21.33 8.31 2.29
C GLU A 11 20.05 8.84 1.64
N VAL A 12 19.25 7.94 1.08
CA VAL A 12 17.85 8.22 0.73
C VAL A 12 17.07 8.39 2.03
N THR A 13 17.11 9.60 2.59
CA THR A 13 16.09 10.03 3.52
C THR A 13 14.87 10.42 2.71
N ASP A 14 14.04 9.42 2.40
CA ASP A 14 12.69 9.66 1.87
C ASP A 14 11.90 10.40 2.97
N LYS A 15 11.95 11.72 2.91
CA LYS A 15 11.05 12.58 3.66
C LYS A 15 9.69 12.57 2.97
N GLU A 16 8.71 12.10 3.72
CA GLU A 16 7.31 12.52 3.68
C GLU A 16 6.51 12.20 2.41
N THR A 17 6.13 10.92 2.28
CA THR A 17 4.74 10.62 1.93
C THR A 17 4.19 9.66 2.98
N GLY A 18 2.98 9.91 3.48
CA GLY A 18 2.33 9.12 4.53
C GLY A 18 1.90 7.72 4.08
N HIS A 19 2.78 6.98 3.42
CA HIS A 19 2.68 5.55 3.21
C HIS A 19 3.94 4.92 3.76
N ALA A 20 3.79 3.96 4.67
CA ALA A 20 4.91 3.20 5.19
C ALA A 20 5.77 2.67 4.02
N PRO A 21 7.10 2.62 4.15
CA PRO A 21 7.96 2.15 3.07
C PRO A 21 7.56 0.71 2.73
N ALA A 22 7.04 0.58 1.52
CA ALA A 22 7.04 -0.63 0.72
C ALA A 22 8.30 -1.46 1.01
N SER A 23 8.13 -2.69 1.48
CA SER A 23 9.22 -3.66 1.51
C SER A 23 9.95 -3.72 0.15
N PRO A 24 11.25 -4.08 0.14
CA PRO A 24 12.07 -4.10 -1.08
C PRO A 24 11.33 -4.80 -2.22
N VAL A 25 11.27 -4.12 -3.36
CA VAL A 25 10.43 -4.42 -4.54
C VAL A 25 10.65 -5.85 -5.11
N LYS A 26 11.72 -6.54 -4.73
CA LYS A 26 12.10 -7.85 -5.29
C LYS A 26 11.21 -9.03 -4.89
N GLU A 27 10.45 -8.97 -3.78
CA GLU A 27 9.67 -10.12 -3.28
C GLU A 27 8.14 -9.99 -3.45
N ARG A 28 7.63 -8.90 -4.04
CA ARG A 28 6.17 -8.63 -4.10
C ARG A 28 5.45 -9.18 -5.34
N TYR A 29 6.14 -9.85 -6.26
CA TYR A 29 5.63 -10.11 -7.62
C TYR A 29 4.78 -11.39 -7.79
N ASP A 30 4.72 -12.28 -6.80
CA ASP A 30 3.99 -13.57 -6.93
C ASP A 30 2.55 -13.53 -6.40
N SER A 31 2.13 -12.42 -5.75
CA SER A 31 0.79 -12.28 -5.16
C SER A 31 -0.01 -11.19 -5.86
N SER A 32 -1.28 -11.43 -6.15
CA SER A 32 -2.19 -10.40 -6.63
C SER A 32 -2.49 -9.35 -5.54
N PRO A 33 -2.61 -8.05 -5.89
CA PRO A 33 -2.98 -7.03 -4.91
C PRO A 33 -4.43 -7.21 -4.45
N ILE A 34 -4.72 -6.72 -3.24
CA ILE A 34 -6.10 -6.61 -2.72
C ILE A 34 -6.75 -5.33 -3.28
N CYS A 35 -6.01 -4.21 -3.26
CA CYS A 35 -6.44 -2.97 -3.92
C CYS A 35 -5.67 -2.76 -5.22
N TYR A 36 -6.35 -2.94 -6.35
CA TYR A 36 -5.77 -2.70 -7.68
C TYR A 36 -5.63 -1.21 -8.02
N CYS A 37 -6.32 -0.30 -7.34
CA CYS A 37 -6.20 1.14 -7.61
C CYS A 37 -4.88 1.73 -7.08
N PHE A 38 -4.39 1.21 -5.95
CA PHE A 38 -3.22 1.74 -5.24
C PHE A 38 -2.16 0.67 -4.98
N HIS A 39 -2.27 -0.49 -5.63
CA HIS A 39 -1.36 -1.63 -5.49
C HIS A 39 -1.08 -2.00 -4.02
N ILE A 40 -2.14 -2.14 -3.23
CA ILE A 40 -2.02 -2.56 -1.82
C ILE A 40 -2.16 -4.07 -1.75
N PHE A 41 -1.17 -4.71 -1.14
CA PHE A 41 -1.06 -6.16 -0.96
C PHE A 41 -1.34 -6.55 0.50
N ARG A 42 -1.57 -7.85 0.75
CA ARG A 42 -1.76 -8.37 2.11
C ARG A 42 -0.54 -8.07 3.00
N GLN A 43 0.65 -8.21 2.42
CA GLN A 43 1.93 -7.96 3.10
C GLN A 43 2.05 -6.52 3.61
N ASP A 44 1.46 -5.54 2.93
CA ASP A 44 1.50 -4.14 3.39
C ASP A 44 0.73 -3.98 4.70
N ILE A 45 -0.44 -4.62 4.79
CA ILE A 45 -1.29 -4.65 5.98
C ILE A 45 -0.57 -5.37 7.13
N GLU A 46 -0.01 -6.54 6.86
CA GLU A 46 0.76 -7.33 7.83
C GLU A 46 1.95 -6.54 8.39
N GLN A 47 2.66 -5.82 7.52
CA GLN A 47 3.82 -5.05 7.92
C GLN A 47 3.46 -3.87 8.80
N GLU A 48 2.42 -3.10 8.48
CA GLU A 48 1.94 -2.03 9.34
C GLU A 48 1.50 -2.55 10.71
N ILE A 49 0.72 -3.64 10.73
CA ILE A 49 0.24 -4.24 11.98
C ILE A 49 1.41 -4.78 12.80
N ARG A 50 2.36 -5.48 12.18
CA ARG A 50 3.55 -6.00 12.89
C ARG A 50 4.41 -4.88 13.48
N LYS A 51 4.57 -3.77 12.76
CA LYS A 51 5.41 -2.64 13.20
C LYS A 51 4.74 -1.76 14.25
N THR A 52 3.42 -1.57 14.17
CA THR A 52 2.71 -0.52 14.92
C THR A 52 1.54 -1.01 15.76
N GLY A 53 1.17 -2.29 15.68
CA GLY A 53 -0.04 -2.86 16.27
C GLY A 53 -1.34 -2.49 15.54
N LYS A 54 -1.29 -1.64 14.52
CA LYS A 54 -2.46 -1.18 13.75
C LYS A 54 -2.10 -0.98 12.27
N THR A 55 -3.08 -0.61 11.46
CA THR A 55 -2.88 -0.22 10.06
C THR A 55 -3.75 1.00 9.74
N THR A 56 -3.23 1.86 8.88
CA THR A 56 -3.90 3.08 8.40
C THR A 56 -4.55 2.90 7.02
N ILE A 57 -4.27 1.77 6.36
CA ILE A 57 -4.72 1.44 5.00
C ILE A 57 -6.25 1.60 4.81
N PRO A 58 -7.13 1.13 5.72
CA PRO A 58 -8.57 1.34 5.57
C PRO A 58 -8.97 2.82 5.54
N ASP A 59 -8.31 3.67 6.34
CA ASP A 59 -8.61 5.10 6.42
C ASP A 59 -8.10 5.84 5.18
N PHE A 60 -6.90 5.48 4.71
CA PHE A 60 -6.38 5.94 3.43
C PHE A 60 -7.38 5.63 2.30
N LEU A 61 -7.87 4.39 2.20
CA LEU A 61 -8.82 4.01 1.16
C LEU A 61 -10.15 4.75 1.27
N ARG A 62 -10.68 4.97 2.48
CA ARG A 62 -11.89 5.79 2.67
C ARG A 62 -11.70 7.21 2.15
N ALA A 63 -10.53 7.80 2.38
CA ALA A 63 -10.21 9.12 1.84
C ALA A 63 -10.17 9.09 0.30
N GLN A 64 -9.51 8.09 -0.30
CA GLN A 64 -9.45 7.96 -1.77
C GLN A 64 -10.82 7.71 -2.41
N ILE A 65 -11.69 6.94 -1.76
CA ILE A 65 -13.07 6.72 -2.19
C ILE A 65 -13.85 8.04 -2.17
N LYS A 66 -13.76 8.79 -1.07
CA LYS A 66 -14.45 10.10 -0.93
C LYS A 66 -13.95 11.12 -1.98
N SER A 67 -12.68 11.05 -2.33
CA SER A 67 -12.07 11.92 -3.35
C SER A 67 -12.35 11.48 -4.79
N GLY A 68 -13.02 10.34 -5.02
CA GLY A 68 -13.33 9.86 -6.38
C GLY A 68 -12.13 9.30 -7.15
N ASN A 69 -11.03 8.97 -6.47
CA ASN A 69 -9.78 8.53 -7.12
C ASN A 69 -9.78 7.03 -7.48
N CYS A 70 -10.80 6.29 -7.07
CA CYS A 70 -10.89 4.84 -7.28
C CYS A 70 -11.42 4.51 -8.69
N ARG A 71 -10.83 3.49 -9.31
CA ARG A 71 -11.25 2.93 -10.61
C ARG A 71 -11.65 1.46 -10.49
N CYS A 72 -12.23 1.06 -9.36
CA CYS A 72 -12.45 -0.35 -9.01
C CYS A 72 -13.20 -1.14 -10.09
N GLU A 73 -14.25 -0.56 -10.68
CA GLU A 73 -15.01 -1.19 -11.76
C GLU A 73 -14.17 -1.45 -13.02
N ALA A 74 -13.15 -0.64 -13.28
CA ALA A 74 -12.24 -0.85 -14.40
C ALA A 74 -11.16 -1.88 -14.05
N VAL A 75 -10.46 -1.69 -12.92
CA VAL A 75 -9.16 -2.35 -12.67
C VAL A 75 -9.22 -3.51 -11.67
N ASN A 76 -10.24 -3.58 -10.80
CA ASN A 76 -10.39 -4.73 -9.91
C ASN A 76 -11.10 -5.87 -10.67
N PRO A 77 -10.54 -7.10 -10.74
CA PRO A 77 -11.20 -8.23 -11.37
C PRO A 77 -12.60 -8.52 -10.81
N LYS A 78 -12.83 -8.27 -9.51
CA LYS A 78 -14.15 -8.42 -8.88
C LYS A 78 -15.15 -7.33 -9.22
N LYS A 79 -14.71 -6.25 -9.90
CA LYS A 79 -15.54 -5.10 -10.30
C LYS A 79 -16.22 -4.37 -9.14
N THR A 80 -15.78 -4.59 -7.91
CA THR A 80 -16.33 -3.99 -6.69
C THR A 80 -15.25 -3.26 -5.89
N CYS A 81 -15.66 -2.41 -4.95
CA CYS A 81 -14.74 -1.66 -4.10
C CYS A 81 -13.90 -2.59 -3.23
N CYS A 82 -12.57 -2.44 -3.30
CA CYS A 82 -11.61 -3.26 -2.54
C CYS A 82 -11.68 -3.07 -1.02
N LEU A 83 -12.34 -2.02 -0.51
CA LEU A 83 -12.40 -1.73 0.93
C LEU A 83 -12.99 -2.90 1.74
N GLY A 84 -13.92 -3.66 1.16
CA GLY A 84 -14.47 -4.86 1.79
C GLY A 84 -13.41 -5.94 2.02
N ASP A 85 -12.64 -6.28 0.97
CA ASP A 85 -11.57 -7.27 1.04
C ASP A 85 -10.43 -6.81 1.96
N ILE A 86 -10.09 -5.51 1.93
CA ILE A 86 -9.10 -4.93 2.85
C ILE A 86 -9.56 -5.06 4.30
N SER A 87 -10.82 -4.70 4.60
CA SER A 87 -11.36 -4.80 5.96
C SER A 87 -11.39 -6.24 6.46
N LYS A 88 -11.65 -7.20 5.57
CA LYS A 88 -11.59 -8.63 5.87
C LYS A 88 -10.15 -9.06 6.20
N ALA A 89 -9.18 -8.70 5.36
CA ALA A 89 -7.77 -9.02 5.59
C ALA A 89 -7.25 -8.47 6.92
N VAL A 90 -7.60 -7.23 7.28
CA VAL A 90 -7.22 -6.65 8.58
C VAL A 90 -7.76 -7.47 9.75
N LYS A 91 -9.00 -7.97 9.68
CA LYS A 91 -9.58 -8.82 10.73
C LYS A 91 -8.86 -10.17 10.82
N GLU A 92 -8.59 -10.80 9.68
CA GLU A 92 -7.88 -12.10 9.61
C GLU A 92 -6.43 -12.03 10.07
N ILE A 93 -5.78 -10.87 9.96
CA ILE A 93 -4.39 -10.69 10.44
C ILE A 93 -4.33 -10.43 11.95
N LYS A 94 -5.38 -9.82 12.52
CA LYS A 94 -5.44 -9.47 13.95
C LYS A 94 -6.04 -10.56 14.84
N GLY A 95 -6.90 -11.41 14.28
CA GLY A 95 -7.51 -12.56 14.96
C GLY A 95 -6.63 -13.79 14.87
#